data_AF-A0A5N5QHP8-F1
#
_entry.id   AF-A0A5N5QHP8-F1
#
_cell.length_a   1.000
_cell.length_b   1.000
_cell.length_c   1.000
_cell.angle_alpha   90.00
_cell.angle_beta   90.00
_cell.angle_gamma   90.00
#
_symmetry.space_group_name_H-M   'P 1'
#
loop_
_entity.id
_entity.type
_entity.pdbx_description
1 polymer ?
#
loop_
_entity_poly.entity_id
_entity_poly.type
_entity_poly.pdbx_seq_one_letter_code
_entity_poly.pdbx_strand_id
1 'polypeptide(L)'
;MTKFYALAGVQTPFDPTCSLVTSHVVSPGTLGWIRAALAIYALVALIFNLIWQSVELHTIGSFFSYFTNLSYIGLCSYMCAAAVQTIAYARHIRRFHTPSGAQQQYPLQKWPRILQFLHLLLWSTVTTFPFIVTVVYWVLLASSSTFQTPYSSWNNISVHAMNSAFALFEVLFTRVGPMPWLHVPFLVILLGCYLGVAYITHATQGFYTYSFLDPKKQGATLAAYIVGIAAAAVVIFAIVWGITTVRNRIWRKSEQEKYGLRGGSYDKEFMLKERHEEKPLQDGSPISPV
;
A
#
# COMPACT_ATOMS: atom_id res chain seq x y z
N MET A 1 6.82 8.35 -21.92
CA MET A 1 5.97 7.73 -20.86
C MET A 1 6.66 6.56 -20.13
N THR A 2 7.47 5.73 -20.79
CA THR A 2 8.15 4.56 -20.21
C THR A 2 9.10 4.87 -19.03
N LYS A 3 9.87 5.96 -19.09
CA LYS A 3 10.78 6.38 -18.00
C LYS A 3 10.05 6.76 -16.71
N PHE A 4 8.91 7.46 -16.82
CA PHE A 4 8.09 7.83 -15.66
C PHE A 4 7.61 6.59 -14.90
N TYR A 5 7.03 5.62 -15.62
CA TYR A 5 6.52 4.40 -15.00
C TYR A 5 7.61 3.59 -14.30
N ALA A 6 8.82 3.51 -14.86
CA ALA A 6 9.94 2.86 -14.20
C ALA A 6 10.31 3.55 -12.88
N LEU A 7 10.40 4.89 -12.87
CA LEU A 7 10.65 5.69 -11.66
C LEU A 7 9.51 5.59 -10.64
N ALA A 8 8.29 5.35 -11.10
CA ALA A 8 7.10 5.14 -10.28
C ALA A 8 6.93 3.67 -9.84
N GLY A 9 7.94 2.82 -10.01
CA GLY A 9 7.92 1.41 -9.56
C GLY A 9 7.16 0.44 -10.46
N VAL A 10 6.62 0.90 -11.59
CA VAL A 10 5.91 0.06 -12.57
C VAL A 10 6.92 -0.57 -13.54
N GLN A 11 7.49 -1.68 -13.11
CA GLN A 11 8.46 -2.50 -13.86
C GLN A 11 7.82 -3.17 -15.08
N THR A 12 8.66 -3.67 -15.99
CA THR A 12 8.22 -4.47 -17.14
C THR A 12 9.09 -5.73 -17.20
N PRO A 13 8.53 -6.92 -16.95
CA PRO A 13 7.14 -7.20 -16.52
C PRO A 13 6.79 -6.59 -15.15
N PHE A 14 5.50 -6.34 -14.88
CA PHE A 14 5.04 -5.77 -13.61
C PHE A 14 5.02 -6.83 -12.50
N ASP A 15 5.62 -6.51 -11.35
CA ASP A 15 5.73 -7.37 -10.16
C ASP A 15 6.02 -8.85 -10.51
N PRO A 16 7.15 -9.15 -11.18
CA PRO A 16 7.45 -10.51 -11.65
C PRO A 16 7.59 -11.51 -10.52
N THR A 17 7.94 -11.02 -9.33
CA THR A 17 8.07 -11.88 -8.15
C THR A 17 6.75 -12.09 -7.43
N CYS A 18 5.64 -11.43 -7.80
CA CYS A 18 4.36 -11.47 -7.08
C CYS A 18 4.46 -10.97 -5.63
N SER A 19 5.30 -9.96 -5.38
CA SER A 19 5.56 -9.41 -4.05
C SER A 19 4.35 -8.72 -3.41
N LEU A 20 3.42 -8.19 -4.22
CA LEU A 20 2.21 -7.51 -3.74
C LEU A 20 1.17 -8.48 -3.14
N VAL A 21 1.20 -9.74 -3.54
CA VAL A 21 0.20 -10.77 -3.21
C VAL A 21 0.77 -11.94 -2.40
N THR A 22 1.99 -11.80 -1.89
CA THR A 22 2.68 -12.84 -1.11
C THR A 22 3.21 -12.29 0.20
N SER A 23 3.46 -13.18 1.15
CA SER A 23 4.02 -12.89 2.46
C SER A 23 5.25 -13.76 2.70
N HIS A 24 6.15 -13.27 3.55
CA HIS A 24 7.28 -14.01 4.08
C HIS A 24 6.88 -15.01 5.17
N VAL A 25 5.77 -14.74 5.87
CA VAL A 25 5.38 -15.45 7.09
C VAL A 25 4.16 -16.36 6.88
N VAL A 26 3.20 -15.92 6.07
CA VAL A 26 1.93 -16.64 5.87
C VAL A 26 1.71 -17.03 4.42
N SER A 27 0.87 -18.04 4.18
CA SER A 27 0.49 -18.42 2.82
C SER A 27 -0.29 -17.28 2.12
N PRO A 28 -0.26 -17.20 0.78
CA PRO A 28 -1.06 -16.21 0.05
C PRO A 28 -2.56 -16.32 0.34
N GLY A 29 -3.09 -17.53 0.54
CA GLY A 29 -4.49 -17.71 0.93
C GLY A 29 -4.81 -17.07 2.28
N THR A 30 -3.94 -17.27 3.28
CA THR A 30 -4.07 -16.67 4.60
C THR A 30 -3.97 -15.15 4.52
N LEU A 31 -2.97 -14.62 3.81
CA LEU A 31 -2.80 -13.17 3.60
C LEU A 31 -4.06 -12.54 2.97
N GLY A 32 -4.61 -13.19 1.94
CA GLY A 32 -5.81 -12.72 1.25
C GLY A 32 -7.03 -12.66 2.14
N TRP A 33 -7.25 -13.67 2.99
CA TRP A 33 -8.36 -13.68 3.94
C TRP A 33 -8.20 -12.69 5.08
N ILE A 34 -6.98 -12.47 5.59
CA ILE A 34 -6.74 -11.41 6.58
C ILE A 34 -7.08 -10.05 5.96
N ARG A 35 -6.57 -9.74 4.75
CA ARG A 35 -6.89 -8.51 4.02
C ARG A 35 -8.41 -8.35 3.83
N ALA A 36 -9.12 -9.42 3.48
CA ALA A 36 -10.57 -9.40 3.33
C ALA A 36 -11.28 -9.10 4.66
N ALA A 37 -10.86 -9.71 5.77
CA ALA A 37 -11.42 -9.44 7.09
C ALA A 37 -11.20 -7.97 7.53
N LEU A 38 -9.98 -7.45 7.32
CA LEU A 38 -9.67 -6.04 7.58
C LEU A 38 -10.49 -5.10 6.69
N ALA A 39 -10.64 -5.43 5.41
CA ALA A 39 -11.48 -4.68 4.47
C ALA A 39 -12.95 -4.64 4.91
N ILE A 40 -13.51 -5.79 5.30
CA ILE A 40 -14.90 -5.89 5.78
C ILE A 40 -15.07 -5.05 7.05
N TYR A 41 -14.15 -5.15 8.01
CA TYR A 41 -14.21 -4.33 9.22
C TYR A 41 -14.18 -2.84 8.89
N ALA A 42 -13.23 -2.39 8.07
CA ALA A 42 -13.13 -0.98 7.69
C ALA A 42 -14.39 -0.49 6.95
N LEU A 43 -14.97 -1.34 6.10
CA LEU A 43 -16.21 -1.03 5.38
C LEU A 43 -17.40 -0.90 6.34
N VAL A 44 -17.55 -1.84 7.29
CA VAL A 44 -18.57 -1.76 8.33
C VAL A 44 -18.40 -0.50 9.16
N ALA A 45 -17.17 -0.18 9.57
CA ALA A 45 -16.90 1.02 10.33
C ALA A 45 -17.25 2.30 9.56
N LEU A 46 -16.92 2.38 8.26
CA LEU A 46 -17.29 3.50 7.38
C LEU A 46 -18.80 3.65 7.24
N ILE A 47 -19.51 2.56 6.92
CA ILE A 47 -20.96 2.58 6.73
C ILE A 47 -21.66 2.95 8.03
N PHE A 48 -21.27 2.34 9.15
CA PHE A 48 -21.85 2.63 10.44
C PHE A 48 -21.61 4.09 10.83
N ASN A 49 -20.39 4.62 10.65
CA ASN A 49 -20.11 6.03 10.92
C ASN A 49 -20.91 6.98 10.03
N LEU A 50 -21.07 6.64 8.75
CA LEU A 50 -21.88 7.44 7.83
C LEU A 50 -23.35 7.48 8.27
N ILE A 51 -23.91 6.32 8.60
CA ILE A 51 -25.31 6.19 9.09
C ILE A 51 -25.48 6.93 10.41
N TRP A 52 -24.59 6.70 11.39
CA TRP A 52 -24.65 7.33 12.70
C TRP A 52 -24.54 8.85 12.61
N GLN A 53 -23.65 9.37 11.77
CA GLN A 53 -23.56 10.82 11.52
C GLN A 53 -24.79 11.38 10.81
N SER A 54 -25.51 10.58 10.03
CA SER A 54 -26.74 11.01 9.37
C SER A 54 -27.94 11.03 10.30
N VAL A 55 -28.11 9.95 11.07
CA VAL A 55 -29.35 9.66 11.81
C VAL A 55 -29.27 10.18 13.24
N GLU A 56 -28.14 10.03 13.91
CA GLU A 56 -28.00 10.36 15.34
C GLU A 56 -27.37 11.74 15.56
N LEU A 57 -26.31 12.06 14.82
CA LEU A 57 -25.58 13.32 15.00
C LEU A 57 -26.04 14.43 14.05
N HIS A 58 -26.72 14.09 12.96
CA HIS A 58 -27.12 15.01 11.89
C HIS A 58 -25.97 15.86 11.32
N THR A 59 -24.74 15.32 11.30
CA THR A 59 -23.52 15.99 10.83
C THR A 59 -22.96 15.40 9.52
N ILE A 60 -23.69 14.53 8.82
CA ILE A 60 -23.23 13.83 7.60
C ILE A 60 -22.68 14.77 6.52
N GLY A 61 -23.19 16.01 6.42
CA GLY A 61 -22.72 17.00 5.44
C GLY A 61 -21.23 17.34 5.57
N SER A 62 -20.62 17.09 6.74
CA SER A 62 -19.20 17.30 7.00
C SER A 62 -18.34 16.03 6.87
N PHE A 63 -18.94 14.87 6.63
CA PHE A 63 -18.23 13.58 6.68
C PHE A 63 -16.98 13.54 5.78
N PHE A 64 -17.11 14.02 4.54
CA PHE A 64 -16.02 14.06 3.56
C PHE A 64 -15.04 15.22 3.77
N SER A 65 -15.30 16.12 4.70
CA SER A 65 -14.40 17.22 5.04
C SER A 65 -13.24 16.77 5.95
N TYR A 66 -13.37 15.64 6.63
CA TYR A 66 -12.33 15.13 7.53
C TYR A 66 -11.31 14.26 6.77
N PHE A 67 -10.03 14.63 6.85
CA PHE A 67 -8.94 13.83 6.27
C PHE A 67 -8.91 12.41 6.81
N THR A 68 -9.24 12.24 8.08
CA THR A 68 -9.28 10.93 8.74
C THR A 68 -10.27 9.99 8.07
N ASN A 69 -11.45 10.49 7.67
CA ASN A 69 -12.44 9.71 6.93
C ASN A 69 -11.96 9.41 5.51
N LEU A 70 -11.40 10.40 4.80
CA LEU A 70 -10.86 10.21 3.45
C LEU A 70 -9.70 9.19 3.43
N SER A 71 -8.79 9.28 4.41
CA SER A 71 -7.68 8.33 4.58
C SER A 71 -8.20 6.94 4.90
N TYR A 72 -9.27 6.81 5.70
CA TYR A 72 -9.85 5.52 6.05
C TYR A 72 -10.61 4.88 4.88
N ILE A 73 -11.26 5.68 4.02
CA ILE A 73 -11.82 5.22 2.73
C ILE A 73 -10.70 4.70 1.82
N GLY A 74 -9.59 5.41 1.72
CA GLY A 74 -8.41 4.97 0.96
C GLY A 74 -7.85 3.65 1.49
N LEU A 75 -7.74 3.51 2.81
CA LEU A 75 -7.32 2.28 3.48
C LEU A 75 -8.26 1.10 3.19
N CYS A 76 -9.57 1.31 3.34
CA CYS A 76 -10.58 0.29 3.04
C CYS A 76 -10.50 -0.13 1.57
N SER A 77 -10.39 0.83 0.66
CA SER A 77 -10.30 0.61 -0.79
C SER A 77 -9.04 -0.18 -1.17
N TYR A 78 -7.90 0.13 -0.54
CA TYR A 78 -6.67 -0.65 -0.69
C TYR A 78 -6.85 -2.09 -0.20
N MET A 79 -7.37 -2.29 1.01
CA MET A 79 -7.56 -3.63 1.58
C MET A 79 -8.47 -4.49 0.70
N CYS A 80 -9.56 -3.92 0.19
CA CYS A 80 -10.44 -4.58 -0.79
C CYS A 80 -9.66 -5.00 -2.04
N ALA A 81 -8.94 -4.06 -2.67
CA ALA A 81 -8.17 -4.35 -3.88
C ALA A 81 -7.10 -5.41 -3.63
N ALA A 82 -6.30 -5.26 -2.58
CA ALA A 82 -5.24 -6.18 -2.20
C ALA A 82 -5.79 -7.57 -1.86
N ALA A 83 -6.92 -7.67 -1.15
CA ALA A 83 -7.59 -8.94 -0.88
C ALA A 83 -7.99 -9.67 -2.17
N VAL A 84 -8.65 -8.96 -3.10
CA VAL A 84 -9.07 -9.53 -4.40
C VAL A 84 -7.87 -10.04 -5.19
N GLN A 85 -6.80 -9.23 -5.33
CA GLN A 85 -5.59 -9.64 -6.05
C GLN A 85 -4.94 -10.88 -5.41
N THR A 86 -4.89 -10.90 -4.07
CA THR A 86 -4.25 -11.98 -3.31
C THR A 86 -5.06 -13.28 -3.35
N ILE A 87 -6.38 -13.20 -3.24
CA ILE A 87 -7.26 -14.37 -3.33
C ILE A 87 -7.26 -14.93 -4.77
N ALA A 88 -7.26 -14.05 -5.78
CA ALA A 88 -7.14 -14.47 -7.18
C ALA A 88 -5.81 -15.21 -7.42
N TYR A 89 -4.71 -14.67 -6.88
CA TYR A 89 -3.41 -15.33 -6.90
C TYR A 89 -3.44 -16.69 -6.18
N ALA A 90 -3.97 -16.75 -4.96
CA ALA A 90 -4.07 -17.97 -4.17
C ALA A 90 -4.91 -19.07 -4.87
N ARG A 91 -5.97 -18.69 -5.59
CA ARG A 91 -6.78 -19.60 -6.41
C ARG A 91 -6.02 -20.06 -7.65
N HIS A 92 -5.26 -19.18 -8.29
CA HIS A 92 -4.44 -19.52 -9.47
C HIS A 92 -3.41 -20.60 -9.13
N ILE A 93 -2.61 -20.40 -8.07
CA ILE A 93 -1.58 -21.35 -7.68
C ILE A 93 -2.17 -22.72 -7.28
N ARG A 94 -3.35 -22.75 -6.65
CA ARG A 94 -4.05 -23.99 -6.29
C ARG A 94 -4.57 -24.72 -7.52
N ARG A 95 -5.20 -24.00 -8.45
CA ARG A 95 -5.83 -24.60 -9.65
C ARG A 95 -4.80 -25.25 -10.57
N PHE A 96 -3.68 -24.59 -10.79
CA PHE A 96 -2.69 -25.01 -11.78
C PHE A 96 -1.55 -25.86 -11.19
N HIS A 97 -1.65 -26.28 -9.93
CA HIS A 97 -0.62 -27.05 -9.19
C HIS A 97 0.80 -26.54 -9.46
N THR A 98 0.94 -25.23 -9.61
CA THR A 98 2.08 -24.63 -10.28
C THR A 98 3.32 -24.83 -9.40
N PRO A 99 4.26 -25.75 -9.76
CA PRO A 99 5.51 -25.85 -9.04
C PRO A 99 6.25 -24.52 -9.24
N SER A 100 7.10 -24.14 -8.29
CA SER A 100 7.96 -22.96 -8.39
C SER A 100 8.59 -22.87 -9.79
N GLY A 101 8.13 -21.94 -10.63
CA GLY A 101 8.67 -21.74 -11.99
C GLY A 101 7.66 -21.52 -13.12
N ALA A 102 6.44 -22.10 -13.08
CA ALA A 102 5.42 -21.76 -14.08
C ALA A 102 4.74 -20.43 -13.72
N GLN A 103 4.41 -19.59 -14.73
CA GLN A 103 4.05 -18.17 -14.54
C GLN A 103 2.92 -17.98 -13.52
N GLN A 104 3.30 -17.70 -12.27
CA GLN A 104 2.39 -17.33 -11.21
C GLN A 104 1.87 -15.93 -11.54
N GLN A 105 0.57 -15.81 -11.74
CA GLN A 105 -0.04 -14.57 -12.20
C GLN A 105 -1.20 -14.14 -11.32
N TYR A 106 -1.44 -12.83 -11.28
CA TYR A 106 -2.62 -12.23 -10.66
C TYR A 106 -3.12 -11.02 -11.49
N PRO A 107 -4.40 -10.63 -11.38
CA PRO A 107 -5.04 -9.74 -12.34
C PRO A 107 -4.31 -8.41 -12.62
N LEU A 108 -3.81 -7.72 -11.59
CA LEU A 108 -3.17 -6.42 -11.72
C LEU A 108 -1.94 -6.42 -12.66
N GLN A 109 -1.24 -7.55 -12.82
CA GLN A 109 -0.11 -7.66 -13.75
C GLN A 109 -0.51 -7.46 -15.22
N LYS A 110 -1.78 -7.69 -15.55
CA LYS A 110 -2.34 -7.52 -16.90
C LYS A 110 -3.08 -6.20 -17.08
N TRP A 111 -3.30 -5.44 -16.00
CA TRP A 111 -4.01 -4.16 -16.07
C TRP A 111 -3.16 -3.09 -16.76
N PRO A 112 -3.80 -2.03 -17.29
CA PRO A 112 -3.08 -0.87 -17.82
C PRO A 112 -2.08 -0.30 -16.80
N ARG A 113 -0.93 0.17 -17.30
CA ARG A 113 0.17 0.70 -16.45
C ARG A 113 -0.26 1.81 -15.50
N ILE A 114 -1.26 2.61 -15.89
CA ILE A 114 -1.82 3.64 -15.03
C ILE A 114 -2.47 3.04 -13.77
N LEU A 115 -3.21 1.93 -13.89
CA LEU A 115 -3.84 1.28 -12.74
C LEU A 115 -2.79 0.56 -11.86
N GLN A 116 -1.74 0.03 -12.47
CA GLN A 116 -0.58 -0.51 -11.73
C GLN A 116 0.09 0.58 -10.89
N PHE A 117 0.35 1.75 -11.50
CA PHE A 117 0.88 2.92 -10.79
C PHE A 117 -0.07 3.37 -9.67
N LEU A 118 -1.36 3.55 -9.95
CA LEU A 118 -2.33 3.99 -8.95
C LEU A 118 -2.44 3.01 -7.78
N HIS A 119 -2.31 1.70 -8.01
CA HIS A 119 -2.28 0.72 -6.93
C HIS A 119 -1.02 0.87 -6.05
N LEU A 120 0.15 1.10 -6.66
CA LEU A 120 1.40 1.36 -5.91
C LEU A 120 1.36 2.72 -5.18
N LEU A 121 0.73 3.73 -5.77
CA LEU A 121 0.56 5.03 -5.13
C LEU A 121 -0.42 4.90 -3.96
N LEU A 122 -1.53 4.17 -4.13
CA LEU A 122 -2.49 3.87 -3.06
C LEU A 122 -1.82 3.08 -1.93
N TRP A 123 -0.96 2.10 -2.25
CA TRP A 123 -0.11 1.46 -1.25
C TRP A 123 0.70 2.47 -0.43
N SER A 124 1.23 3.50 -1.09
CA SER A 124 2.05 4.50 -0.43
C SER A 124 1.25 5.45 0.46
N THR A 125 0.02 5.79 0.06
CA THR A 125 -0.86 6.58 0.91
C THR A 125 -1.27 5.78 2.15
N VAL A 126 -1.69 4.51 2.01
CA VAL A 126 -2.19 3.71 3.13
C VAL A 126 -1.10 3.23 4.08
N THR A 127 0.16 3.22 3.66
CA THR A 127 1.29 2.94 4.56
C THR A 127 1.93 4.21 5.12
N THR A 128 1.47 5.41 4.73
CA THR A 128 2.00 6.68 5.26
C THR A 128 0.95 7.47 6.04
N PHE A 129 -0.19 7.76 5.43
CA PHE A 129 -1.21 8.65 5.99
C PHE A 129 -1.87 8.13 7.28
N PRO A 130 -2.16 6.82 7.45
CA PRO A 130 -2.75 6.34 8.70
C PRO A 130 -1.88 6.59 9.94
N PHE A 131 -0.55 6.53 9.80
CA PHE A 131 0.36 6.89 10.89
C PHE A 131 0.33 8.39 11.19
N ILE A 132 0.26 9.26 10.17
CA ILE A 132 0.04 10.70 10.37
C ILE A 132 -1.27 10.94 11.10
N VAL A 133 -2.36 10.33 10.64
CA VAL A 133 -3.69 10.45 11.26
C VAL A 133 -3.64 10.04 12.73
N THR A 134 -2.99 8.91 13.03
CA THR A 134 -2.82 8.42 14.41
C THR A 134 -2.08 9.48 15.24
N VAL A 135 -0.89 9.90 14.81
CA VAL A 135 -0.07 10.86 15.55
C VAL A 135 -0.82 12.19 15.75
N VAL A 136 -1.37 12.77 14.69
CA VAL A 136 -2.11 14.04 14.76
C VAL A 136 -3.31 13.93 15.68
N TYR A 137 -4.07 12.84 15.59
CA TYR A 137 -5.22 12.66 16.46
C TYR A 137 -4.81 12.59 17.93
N TRP A 138 -3.89 11.68 18.29
CA TRP A 138 -3.53 11.46 19.70
C TRP A 138 -2.72 12.61 20.32
N VAL A 139 -1.99 13.39 19.50
CA VAL A 139 -1.19 14.52 19.99
C VAL A 139 -1.99 15.83 20.00
N LEU A 140 -2.86 16.07 19.01
CA LEU A 140 -3.49 17.39 18.81
C LEU A 140 -5.00 17.41 18.96
N LEU A 141 -5.70 16.29 18.80
CA LEU A 141 -7.17 16.25 18.72
C LEU A 141 -7.83 15.48 19.86
N ALA A 142 -7.13 14.54 20.49
CA ALA A 142 -7.64 13.78 21.61
C ALA A 142 -7.98 14.71 22.78
N SER A 143 -9.12 14.48 23.41
CA SER A 143 -9.64 15.30 24.51
C SER A 143 -10.54 14.47 25.44
N SER A 144 -11.19 15.11 26.41
CA SER A 144 -12.13 14.43 27.31
C SER A 144 -13.31 13.77 26.58
N SER A 145 -13.65 14.21 25.36
CA SER A 145 -14.71 13.59 24.56
C SER A 145 -14.27 12.31 23.82
N THR A 146 -12.96 12.02 23.77
CA THR A 146 -12.42 10.89 22.98
C THR A 146 -12.99 9.54 23.41
N PHE A 147 -13.24 9.35 24.71
CA PHE A 147 -13.75 8.10 25.26
C PHE A 147 -15.04 8.29 26.08
N GLN A 148 -15.82 9.33 25.78
CA GLN A 148 -16.96 9.72 26.60
C GLN A 148 -18.16 8.79 26.44
N THR A 149 -18.38 8.27 25.24
CA THR A 149 -19.50 7.37 24.90
C THR A 149 -19.00 6.11 24.19
N PRO A 150 -19.74 4.99 24.25
CA PRO A 150 -19.38 3.79 23.49
C PRO A 150 -19.14 4.06 22.00
N TYR A 151 -19.98 4.91 21.39
CA TYR A 151 -19.81 5.35 20.00
C TYR A 151 -18.49 6.10 19.79
N SER A 152 -18.24 7.16 20.57
CA SER A 152 -17.01 7.96 20.42
C SER A 152 -15.76 7.11 20.62
N SER A 153 -15.74 6.25 21.65
CA SER A 153 -14.65 5.32 21.93
C SER A 153 -14.40 4.39 20.75
N TRP A 154 -15.43 3.70 20.28
CA TRP A 154 -15.31 2.76 19.17
C TRP A 154 -14.89 3.46 17.87
N ASN A 155 -15.51 4.60 17.53
CA ASN A 155 -15.16 5.36 16.33
C ASN A 155 -13.71 5.83 16.37
N ASN A 156 -13.27 6.39 17.50
CA ASN A 156 -11.92 6.92 17.63
C ASN A 156 -10.87 5.80 17.58
N ILE A 157 -11.12 4.65 18.22
CA ILE A 157 -10.26 3.47 18.08
C ILE A 157 -10.22 3.02 16.62
N SER A 158 -11.37 2.90 15.95
CA SER A 158 -11.47 2.39 14.58
C SER A 158 -10.72 3.28 13.58
N VAL A 159 -10.96 4.60 13.62
CA VAL A 159 -10.49 5.55 12.60
C VAL A 159 -9.12 6.14 12.93
N HIS A 160 -8.71 6.19 14.21
CA HIS A 160 -7.47 6.84 14.65
C HIS A 160 -6.44 5.91 15.31
N ALA A 161 -6.76 4.64 15.58
CA ALA A 161 -5.79 3.65 16.04
C ALA A 161 -5.71 2.43 15.11
N MET A 162 -6.84 1.82 14.77
CA MET A 162 -6.85 0.64 13.91
C MET A 162 -6.39 0.95 12.48
N ASN A 163 -6.52 2.19 12.01
CA ASN A 163 -6.00 2.59 10.72
C ASN A 163 -4.48 2.35 10.58
N SER A 164 -3.69 2.67 11.60
CA SER A 164 -2.24 2.45 11.63
C SER A 164 -1.91 1.01 11.95
N ALA A 165 -2.75 0.30 12.71
CA ALA A 165 -2.61 -1.16 12.87
C ALA A 165 -2.74 -1.89 11.51
N PHE A 166 -3.67 -1.46 10.66
CA PHE A 166 -3.89 -2.02 9.33
C PHE A 166 -2.72 -1.69 8.39
N ALA A 167 -2.25 -0.44 8.42
CA ALA A 167 -1.05 -0.03 7.70
C ALA A 167 0.18 -0.83 8.17
N LEU A 168 0.34 -1.02 9.47
CA LEU A 168 1.46 -1.77 10.06
C LEU A 168 1.41 -3.25 9.67
N PHE A 169 0.22 -3.87 9.69
CA PHE A 169 0.05 -5.24 9.18
C PHE A 169 0.60 -5.38 7.76
N GLU A 170 0.23 -4.46 6.89
CA GLU A 170 0.70 -4.43 5.52
C GLU A 170 2.22 -4.23 5.42
N VAL A 171 2.78 -3.30 6.19
CA VAL A 171 4.23 -3.03 6.26
C VAL A 171 5.02 -4.21 6.84
N LEU A 172 4.42 -5.07 7.67
CA LEU A 172 5.14 -6.18 8.31
C LEU A 172 4.95 -7.51 7.58
N PHE A 173 3.75 -7.80 7.07
CA PHE A 173 3.41 -9.14 6.59
C PHE A 173 3.45 -9.28 5.07
N THR A 174 3.31 -8.22 4.30
CA THR A 174 3.32 -8.31 2.82
C THR A 174 4.74 -8.22 2.27
N ARG A 175 5.13 -9.03 1.28
CA ARG A 175 6.50 -9.03 0.71
C ARG A 175 6.86 -7.80 -0.14
N VAL A 176 5.91 -6.91 -0.38
CA VAL A 176 6.07 -5.70 -1.19
C VAL A 176 7.34 -4.92 -0.83
N GLY A 177 8.06 -4.48 -1.85
CA GLY A 177 9.32 -3.74 -1.69
C GLY A 177 9.17 -2.33 -1.14
N PRO A 178 10.30 -1.63 -0.95
CA PRO A 178 10.27 -0.21 -0.64
C PRO A 178 9.55 0.59 -1.73
N MET A 179 8.80 1.59 -1.31
CA MET A 179 8.09 2.49 -2.20
C MET A 179 9.06 3.35 -3.02
N PRO A 180 8.74 3.70 -4.28
CA PRO A 180 9.55 4.62 -5.04
C PRO A 180 9.52 6.03 -4.45
N TRP A 181 10.68 6.68 -4.32
CA TRP A 181 10.78 8.06 -3.82
C TRP A 181 9.98 9.07 -4.65
N LEU A 182 9.72 8.77 -5.92
CA LEU A 182 8.83 9.57 -6.78
C LEU A 182 7.41 9.70 -6.20
N HIS A 183 6.98 8.82 -5.29
CA HIS A 183 5.67 8.91 -4.67
C HIS A 183 5.57 10.05 -3.66
N VAL A 184 6.68 10.52 -3.07
CA VAL A 184 6.68 11.58 -2.06
C VAL A 184 6.03 12.87 -2.58
N PRO A 185 6.37 13.41 -3.77
CA PRO A 185 5.64 14.54 -4.36
C PRO A 185 4.13 14.32 -4.45
N PHE A 186 3.67 13.13 -4.85
CA PHE A 186 2.23 12.83 -4.91
C PHE A 186 1.59 12.83 -3.52
N LEU A 187 2.25 12.28 -2.50
CA LEU A 187 1.76 12.31 -1.13
C LEU A 187 1.62 13.75 -0.61
N VAL A 188 2.62 14.61 -0.87
CA VAL A 188 2.59 16.03 -0.49
C VAL A 188 1.48 16.77 -1.25
N ILE A 189 1.32 16.52 -2.55
CA ILE A 189 0.23 17.10 -3.36
C ILE A 189 -1.13 16.68 -2.79
N LEU A 190 -1.33 15.41 -2.45
CA LEU A 190 -2.59 14.93 -1.86
C LEU A 190 -2.90 15.60 -0.51
N LEU A 191 -1.89 15.83 0.33
CA LEU A 191 -2.04 16.61 1.57
C LEU A 191 -2.39 18.09 1.28
N GLY A 192 -1.77 18.68 0.26
CA GLY A 192 -2.11 20.03 -0.21
C GLY A 192 -3.54 20.12 -0.76
N CYS A 193 -3.98 19.12 -1.52
CA CYS A 193 -5.37 19.01 -1.97
C CYS A 193 -6.33 18.92 -0.79
N TYR A 194 -5.97 18.17 0.27
CA TYR A 194 -6.77 18.13 1.49
C TYR A 194 -6.86 19.50 2.19
N LEU A 195 -5.75 20.25 2.25
CA LEU A 195 -5.78 21.62 2.77
C LEU A 195 -6.80 22.47 1.99
N GLY A 196 -6.84 22.32 0.66
CA GLY A 196 -7.88 22.92 -0.18
C GLY A 196 -9.30 22.51 0.24
N VAL A 197 -9.55 21.22 0.47
CA VAL A 197 -10.84 20.71 0.97
C VAL A 197 -11.22 21.36 2.29
N ALA A 198 -10.29 21.48 3.25
CA ALA A 198 -10.56 22.10 4.55
C ALA A 198 -11.00 23.57 4.41
N TYR A 199 -10.41 24.32 3.48
CA TYR A 199 -10.78 25.72 3.22
C TYR A 199 -12.08 25.85 2.42
N ILE A 200 -12.37 24.90 1.52
CA ILE A 200 -13.69 24.80 0.87
C ILE A 200 -14.76 24.53 1.92
N THR A 201 -14.51 23.63 2.88
CA THR A 201 -15.43 23.37 3.99
C THR A 201 -15.67 24.63 4.81
N HIS A 202 -14.63 25.39 5.15
CA HIS A 202 -14.82 26.66 5.85
C HIS A 202 -15.66 27.65 5.04
N ALA A 203 -15.40 27.79 3.74
CA ALA A 203 -16.14 28.71 2.87
C ALA A 203 -17.61 28.32 2.68
N THR A 204 -17.94 27.03 2.74
CA THR A 204 -19.28 26.51 2.44
C THR A 204 -20.10 26.12 3.68
N GLN A 205 -19.43 25.76 4.77
CA GLN A 205 -20.06 25.26 6.01
C GLN A 205 -19.69 26.09 7.25
N GLY A 206 -18.80 27.08 7.12
CA GLY A 206 -18.50 28.05 8.19
C GLY A 206 -17.56 27.58 9.29
N PHE A 207 -16.87 26.44 9.12
CA PHE A 207 -15.91 25.93 10.11
C PHE A 207 -14.69 25.26 9.48
N TYR A 208 -13.57 25.25 10.20
CA TYR A 208 -12.40 24.42 9.87
C TYR A 208 -12.52 23.05 10.54
N THR A 209 -12.29 21.98 9.78
CA THR A 209 -12.34 20.59 10.28
C THR A 209 -11.38 20.32 11.42
N TYR A 210 -10.25 21.05 11.46
CA TYR A 210 -9.29 21.00 12.54
C TYR A 210 -8.91 22.42 12.96
N SER A 211 -8.95 22.70 14.26
CA SER A 211 -8.70 24.06 14.76
C SER A 211 -7.26 24.56 14.57
N PHE A 212 -6.31 23.65 14.29
CA PHE A 212 -4.94 24.02 13.90
C PHE A 212 -4.83 24.50 12.44
N LEU A 213 -5.91 24.38 11.65
CA LEU A 213 -5.99 24.94 10.29
C LEU A 213 -6.64 26.33 10.25
N ASP A 214 -7.14 26.83 11.38
CA ASP A 214 -7.78 28.14 11.44
C ASP A 214 -6.73 29.27 11.51
N PRO A 215 -6.61 30.12 10.48
CA PRO A 215 -5.63 31.21 10.46
C PRO A 215 -5.93 32.27 11.52
N LYS A 216 -7.18 32.48 11.92
CA LYS A 216 -7.53 33.44 12.98
C LYS A 216 -7.08 32.94 14.35
N LYS A 217 -7.14 31.63 14.58
CA LYS A 217 -6.73 31.00 15.84
C LYS A 217 -5.21 30.86 15.95
N GLN A 218 -4.55 30.53 14.86
CA GLN A 218 -3.13 30.15 14.87
C GLN A 218 -2.19 31.29 14.45
N GLY A 219 -2.61 32.20 13.57
CA GLY A 219 -1.71 33.20 13.01
C GLY A 219 -0.50 32.55 12.33
N ALA A 220 0.71 32.95 12.71
CA ALA A 220 1.95 32.45 12.09
C ALA A 220 2.22 30.95 12.36
N THR A 221 1.66 30.36 13.43
CA THR A 221 1.86 28.93 13.74
C THR A 221 1.14 28.00 12.75
N LEU A 222 0.16 28.50 11.99
CA LEU A 222 -0.50 27.76 10.92
C LEU A 222 0.49 27.20 9.90
N ALA A 223 1.45 28.03 9.47
CA ALA A 223 2.48 27.60 8.53
C ALA A 223 3.33 26.45 9.10
N ALA A 224 3.62 26.49 10.41
CA ALA A 224 4.34 25.42 11.10
C ALA A 224 3.54 24.11 11.14
N TYR A 225 2.22 24.16 11.33
CA TYR A 225 1.38 22.96 11.25
C TYR A 225 1.37 22.36 9.83
N ILE A 226 1.20 23.19 8.80
CA ILE A 226 1.16 22.73 7.40
C ILE A 226 2.51 22.10 7.00
N VAL A 227 3.61 22.80 7.25
CA VAL A 227 4.96 22.30 6.95
C VAL A 227 5.32 21.09 7.81
N GLY A 228 4.93 21.11 9.09
CA GLY A 228 5.17 20.01 10.03
C GLY A 228 4.48 18.72 9.62
N ILE A 229 3.21 18.77 9.19
CA ILE A 229 2.47 17.60 8.69
C ILE A 229 3.09 17.08 7.38
N ALA A 230 3.47 17.97 6.46
CA ALA A 230 4.15 17.58 5.23
C ALA A 230 5.50 16.90 5.52
N ALA A 231 6.30 17.45 6.43
CA ALA A 231 7.56 16.86 6.86
C ALA A 231 7.35 15.50 7.55
N ALA A 232 6.34 15.39 8.42
CA ALA A 232 5.98 14.12 9.06
C ALA A 232 5.62 13.05 8.03
N ALA A 233 4.93 13.40 6.94
CA ALA A 233 4.65 12.47 5.85
C ALA A 233 5.92 11.92 5.19
N VAL A 234 6.91 12.79 4.93
CA VAL A 234 8.21 12.37 4.35
C VAL A 234 8.98 11.48 5.32
N VAL A 235 8.99 11.82 6.61
CA VAL A 235 9.67 11.03 7.65
C VAL A 235 9.04 9.64 7.78
N ILE A 236 7.71 9.57 7.87
CA ILE A 236 7.00 8.28 7.96
C ILE A 236 7.22 7.46 6.69
N PHE A 237 7.17 8.07 5.51
CA PHE A 237 7.49 7.41 4.25
C PHE A 237 8.90 6.79 4.29
N ALA A 238 9.90 7.55 4.76
CA ALA A 238 11.27 7.07 4.89
C ALA A 238 11.42 5.92 5.91
N ILE A 239 10.69 5.99 7.03
CA ILE A 239 10.66 4.90 8.03
C ILE A 239 10.08 3.63 7.41
N VAL A 240 8.94 3.70 6.73
CA VAL A 240 8.29 2.56 6.06
C VAL A 240 9.19 2.00 4.96
N TRP A 241 9.83 2.88 4.19
CA TRP A 241 10.84 2.50 3.20
C TRP A 241 11.98 1.71 3.85
N GLY A 242 12.48 2.16 5.01
CA GLY A 242 13.52 1.47 5.77
C GLY A 242 13.06 0.11 6.28
N ILE A 243 11.89 0.03 6.91
CA ILE A 243 11.31 -1.21 7.45
C ILE A 243 11.15 -2.25 6.35
N THR A 244 10.50 -1.90 5.23
CA THR A 244 10.25 -2.82 4.11
C THR A 244 11.56 -3.29 3.45
N THR A 245 12.56 -2.41 3.35
CA THR A 245 13.90 -2.73 2.86
C THR A 245 14.61 -3.74 3.77
N VAL A 246 14.66 -3.46 5.08
CA VAL A 246 15.32 -4.32 6.07
C VAL A 246 14.62 -5.67 6.17
N ARG A 247 13.29 -5.68 6.29
CA ARG A 247 12.47 -6.90 6.35
C ARG A 247 12.74 -7.81 5.14
N ASN A 248 12.70 -7.26 3.93
CA ASN A 248 12.95 -8.05 2.71
C ASN A 248 14.40 -8.54 2.61
N ARG A 249 15.37 -7.78 3.12
CA ARG A 249 16.78 -8.20 3.16
C ARG A 249 17.00 -9.35 4.15
N ILE A 250 16.38 -9.30 5.32
CA ILE A 250 16.47 -10.36 6.34
C ILE A 250 15.91 -11.67 5.77
N TRP A 251 14.72 -11.63 5.18
CA TRP A 251 14.10 -12.85 4.66
C TRP A 251 14.85 -13.46 3.48
N ARG A 252 15.38 -12.62 2.57
CA ARG A 252 16.21 -13.12 1.46
C ARG A 252 17.45 -13.88 1.96
N LYS A 253 18.09 -13.41 3.03
CA LYS A 253 19.23 -14.13 3.64
C LYS A 253 18.79 -15.45 4.26
N SER A 254 17.69 -15.45 5.01
CA SER A 254 17.15 -16.66 5.63
C SER A 254 16.81 -17.74 4.60
N GLU A 255 16.22 -17.35 3.46
CA GLU A 255 15.91 -18.29 2.37
C GLU A 255 17.20 -18.83 1.72
N GLN A 256 18.21 -17.98 1.50
CA GLN A 256 19.50 -18.43 0.96
C GLN A 256 20.22 -19.41 1.89
N GLU A 257 20.16 -19.21 3.20
CA GLU A 257 20.72 -20.11 4.21
C GLU A 257 19.95 -21.43 4.27
N LYS A 258 18.61 -21.37 4.32
CA LYS A 258 17.74 -22.55 4.41
C LYS A 258 17.83 -23.46 3.19
N TYR A 259 17.96 -22.89 2.00
CA TYR A 259 18.07 -23.64 0.75
C TYR A 259 19.52 -23.83 0.27
N GLY A 260 20.52 -23.50 1.09
CA GLY A 260 21.94 -23.70 0.77
C GLY A 260 22.41 -22.94 -0.47
N LEU A 261 21.72 -21.88 -0.89
CA LEU A 261 21.98 -21.12 -2.14
C LEU A 261 23.23 -20.22 -2.05
N ARG A 262 24.13 -20.49 -1.12
CA ARG A 262 25.37 -19.74 -0.95
C ARG A 262 26.47 -20.40 -1.78
N GLY A 263 26.40 -20.21 -3.10
CA GLY A 263 27.49 -20.55 -4.02
C GLY A 263 27.03 -21.00 -5.41
N GLY A 264 27.08 -20.10 -6.39
CA GLY A 264 27.49 -20.38 -7.77
C GLY A 264 26.76 -21.41 -8.65
N SER A 265 25.64 -22.02 -8.24
CA SER A 265 25.02 -23.09 -9.05
C SER A 265 23.94 -22.62 -10.02
N TYR A 266 23.12 -21.62 -9.66
CA TYR A 266 21.98 -21.21 -10.50
C TYR A 266 22.42 -20.57 -11.84
N ASP A 267 23.44 -19.70 -11.83
CA ASP A 267 23.94 -19.09 -13.05
C ASP A 267 24.71 -20.08 -13.93
N LYS A 268 25.44 -21.04 -13.34
CA LYS A 268 26.21 -22.02 -14.12
C LYS A 268 25.30 -23.07 -14.78
N GLU A 269 24.27 -23.53 -14.10
CA GLU A 269 23.36 -24.55 -14.65
C GLU A 269 22.44 -23.99 -15.74
N PHE A 270 22.04 -22.71 -15.63
CA PHE A 270 21.33 -21.99 -16.69
C PHE A 270 22.25 -21.69 -17.90
N MET A 271 23.48 -21.20 -17.66
CA MET A 271 24.47 -20.93 -18.71
C MET A 271 25.02 -22.19 -19.39
N LEU A 272 25.02 -23.35 -18.71
CA LEU A 272 25.38 -24.63 -19.30
C LEU A 272 24.26 -25.20 -20.17
N LYS A 273 22.99 -24.99 -19.78
CA LYS A 273 21.84 -25.39 -20.62
C LYS A 273 21.76 -24.58 -21.91
N GLU A 274 21.94 -23.26 -21.87
CA GLU A 274 21.97 -22.44 -23.09
C GLU A 274 23.16 -22.80 -24.00
N ARG A 275 24.33 -23.11 -23.44
CA ARG A 275 25.52 -23.48 -24.22
C ARG A 275 25.42 -24.87 -24.89
N HIS A 276 24.59 -25.78 -24.35
CA HIS A 276 24.39 -27.11 -24.93
C HIS A 276 23.31 -27.14 -26.02
N GLU A 277 22.41 -26.15 -26.07
CA GLU A 277 21.37 -26.04 -27.10
C GLU A 277 21.85 -25.28 -28.35
N GLU A 278 22.94 -24.51 -28.27
CA GLU A 278 23.63 -23.91 -29.43
C GLU A 278 24.71 -24.85 -30.02
N LYS A 279 24.32 -25.98 -30.61
CA LYS A 279 25.19 -26.64 -31.62
C LYS A 279 24.68 -26.29 -33.02
N PRO A 280 25.54 -25.77 -33.92
CA PRO A 280 25.13 -25.41 -35.27
C PRO A 280 24.86 -26.68 -36.09
N LEU A 281 23.74 -26.69 -36.82
CA LEU A 281 23.47 -27.61 -37.92
C LEU A 281 24.61 -27.48 -38.94
N GLN A 282 25.57 -28.39 -38.90
CA GLN A 282 26.53 -28.58 -39.98
C GLN A 282 25.85 -29.38 -41.10
N ASP A 283 25.69 -28.67 -42.21
CA ASP A 283 25.49 -29.18 -43.57
C ASP A 283 26.45 -30.35 -43.86
N GLY A 284 25.89 -31.42 -44.42
CA GLY A 284 26.59 -32.65 -44.74
C GLY A 284 25.86 -33.38 -45.86
N SER A 285 25.88 -32.81 -47.06
CA SER A 285 25.54 -33.51 -48.30
C SER A 285 26.73 -34.38 -48.75
N PRO A 286 26.56 -35.69 -49.02
CA PRO A 286 27.57 -36.47 -49.73
C PRO A 286 27.25 -36.52 -51.23
N ILE A 287 28.21 -36.06 -52.01
CA ILE A 287 28.37 -36.36 -53.44
C ILE A 287 28.72 -37.85 -53.57
N SER A 288 28.07 -38.56 -54.50
CA SER A 288 28.53 -39.86 -55.00
C SER A 288 28.88 -39.74 -56.48
N PRO A 289 30.05 -40.21 -56.94
CA PRO A 289 30.36 -40.38 -58.34
C PRO A 289 29.90 -41.75 -58.87
N VAL A 290 29.87 -41.84 -60.21
CA VAL A 290 29.51 -42.94 -61.12
C VAL A 290 28.03 -43.00 -61.51
#